data_AF-A0A3D1TUK6-F1
#
_entry.id   AF-A0A3D1TUK6-F1
#
_cell.length_a   1.000
_cell.length_b   1.000
_cell.length_c   1.000
_cell.angle_alpha   90.00
_cell.angle_beta   90.00
_cell.angle_gamma   90.00
#
_symmetry.space_group_name_H-M   'P 1'
#
loop_
_entity.id
_entity.type
_entity.pdbx_description
1 polymer ?
#
loop_
_entity_poly.entity_id
_entity_poly.type
_entity_poly.pdbx_seq_one_letter_code
_entity_poly.pdbx_strand_id
1 'polypeptide(L)'
;MTAAGGEQGGTLDAHLLKWYPERHILPGWLRKHLAGYALLLPACLLVLGVVAYPLGYTIWLSFTNAQDFDGPGAFAGLSNYRALLTDPSFWQAVRNTVLLSSITIALELLLGVLTALLLCWKFWGRSLVFLVVFVPWVFPAAFSSFAWYILFQPPFHTFYTHEAVQLKEALEGWLGPSAWYFATILTFNVWRCSSFIAVFVLAGLNGIPRGLLEFARLEAGSPWQQFRYVIVPHLRRFLVLAALTALVVTFMDYSIVYLETGGLIFQPLLGTEAYVTSIIDGRTGLGAAISVIQLPFIALLLFWAFRIFEREPSAHVVERGVQPIRIEAAAPLLNSEAGHLARPHPPRFRVNRRFLVITGGVVALLVAAFHLLPIYWTVIQAIRPVAENVDGNPFWARHPS
;
A
#
# COMPACT_ATOMS: atom_id res chain seq x y z
N MET A 1 35.62 -69.72 22.34
CA MET A 1 36.78 -70.09 23.19
C MET A 1 37.96 -69.33 22.61
N THR A 2 38.65 -68.39 23.25
CA THR A 2 38.87 -68.05 24.67
C THR A 2 39.66 -66.72 24.73
N ALA A 3 39.39 -65.90 25.77
CA ALA A 3 40.22 -64.90 26.48
C ALA A 3 41.26 -64.02 25.70
N ALA A 4 41.21 -62.68 25.72
CA ALA A 4 41.36 -61.68 26.80
C ALA A 4 42.78 -61.10 26.93
N GLY A 5 42.87 -59.77 26.99
CA GLY A 5 43.90 -59.01 27.73
C GLY A 5 45.03 -58.35 26.91
N GLY A 6 45.34 -57.08 27.21
CA GLY A 6 46.66 -56.50 26.96
C GLY A 6 46.69 -55.05 26.49
N GLU A 7 46.96 -54.13 27.41
CA GLU A 7 47.04 -52.67 27.27
C GLU A 7 48.31 -52.11 26.59
N GLN A 8 48.15 -50.89 26.05
CA GLN A 8 49.06 -49.72 26.09
C GLN A 8 50.39 -49.69 25.31
N GLY A 9 50.63 -48.54 24.65
CA GLY A 9 51.98 -48.04 24.38
C GLY A 9 52.19 -47.28 23.07
N GLY A 10 51.59 -46.10 22.91
CA GLY A 10 51.81 -45.24 21.75
C GLY A 10 51.55 -43.78 22.06
N THR A 11 52.40 -43.18 22.90
CA THR A 11 52.41 -41.74 23.17
C THR A 11 52.83 -40.96 21.92
N LEU A 12 51.87 -40.59 21.10
CA LEU A 12 52.06 -39.59 20.04
C LEU A 12 51.97 -38.18 20.65
N ASP A 13 53.14 -37.67 21.02
CA ASP A 13 53.56 -36.27 21.04
C ASP A 13 52.49 -35.20 21.30
N ALA A 14 52.08 -35.09 22.57
CA ALA A 14 51.35 -33.93 23.10
C ALA A 14 52.20 -32.64 23.18
N HIS A 15 53.44 -32.65 22.69
CA HIS A 15 54.39 -31.52 22.80
C HIS A 15 54.45 -30.60 21.57
N LEU A 16 53.80 -30.93 20.45
CA LEU A 16 53.82 -30.10 19.23
C LEU A 16 52.62 -29.14 19.06
N LEU A 17 51.69 -29.11 20.01
CA LEU A 17 50.48 -28.27 19.97
C LEU A 17 50.60 -26.94 20.75
N LYS A 18 51.83 -26.46 20.97
CA LYS A 18 52.10 -25.13 21.49
C LYS A 18 52.89 -24.37 20.46
N TRP A 19 52.22 -23.47 19.73
CA TRP A 19 52.72 -22.18 19.22
C TRP A 19 51.94 -21.71 17.97
N TYR A 20 50.65 -21.41 18.14
CA TYR A 20 50.06 -20.27 17.43
C TYR A 20 49.53 -19.31 18.48
N PRO A 21 50.19 -18.16 18.72
CA PRO A 21 49.56 -17.10 19.46
C PRO A 21 48.46 -16.59 18.54
N GLU A 22 47.21 -17.00 18.77
CA GLU A 22 46.06 -16.30 18.22
C GLU A 22 46.07 -14.90 18.84
N ARG A 23 46.85 -13.99 18.25
CA ARG A 23 46.78 -12.56 18.48
C ARG A 23 45.44 -12.11 17.90
N HIS A 24 44.37 -12.37 18.62
CA HIS A 24 43.12 -11.69 18.40
C HIS A 24 43.32 -10.25 18.87
N ILE A 25 43.71 -9.39 17.92
CA ILE A 25 44.00 -7.95 18.14
C ILE A 25 42.74 -7.21 18.66
N LEU A 26 41.56 -7.81 18.54
CA LEU A 26 40.29 -7.24 18.98
C LEU A 26 39.47 -8.26 19.78
N PRO A 27 38.79 -7.83 20.87
CA PRO A 27 37.93 -8.72 21.65
C PRO A 27 36.74 -9.24 20.81
N GLY A 28 36.30 -10.47 21.06
CA GLY A 28 35.35 -11.20 20.21
C GLY A 28 33.98 -10.53 20.02
N TRP A 29 33.54 -9.68 20.96
CA TRP A 29 32.34 -8.86 20.80
C TRP A 29 32.54 -7.77 19.73
N LEU A 30 33.72 -7.12 19.71
CA LEU A 30 34.06 -6.08 18.75
C LEU A 30 34.19 -6.63 17.33
N ARG A 31 34.76 -7.84 17.17
CA ARG A 31 34.80 -8.54 15.86
C ARG A 31 33.40 -8.82 15.30
N LYS A 32 32.45 -9.23 16.15
CA LYS A 32 31.05 -9.47 15.75
C LYS A 32 30.36 -8.17 15.33
N HIS A 33 30.58 -7.07 16.04
CA HIS A 33 30.00 -5.77 15.70
C HIS A 33 30.62 -5.21 14.41
N LEU A 34 31.95 -5.26 14.27
CA LEU A 34 32.65 -4.82 13.06
C LEU A 34 32.26 -5.65 11.83
N ALA A 35 32.12 -6.98 11.97
CA ALA A 35 31.63 -7.82 10.89
C ALA A 35 30.16 -7.48 10.53
N GLY A 36 29.32 -7.19 11.53
CA GLY A 36 27.94 -6.72 11.30
C GLY A 36 27.88 -5.39 10.56
N TYR A 37 28.64 -4.38 10.99
CA TYR A 37 28.72 -3.09 10.31
C TYR A 37 29.33 -3.19 8.91
N ALA A 38 30.38 -4.02 8.73
CA ALA A 38 30.98 -4.26 7.41
C ALA A 38 30.00 -4.91 6.43
N LEU A 39 29.10 -5.78 6.91
CA LEU A 39 28.05 -6.38 6.10
C LEU A 39 26.94 -5.39 5.75
N LEU A 40 26.65 -4.42 6.62
CA LEU A 40 25.69 -3.33 6.37
C LEU A 40 26.25 -2.24 5.47
N LEU A 41 27.58 -2.06 5.43
CA LEU A 41 28.24 -0.96 4.75
C LEU A 41 27.81 -0.80 3.27
N PRO A 42 27.74 -1.85 2.43
CA PRO A 42 27.31 -1.69 1.03
C PRO A 42 25.87 -1.18 0.92
N ALA A 43 24.97 -1.68 1.77
CA ALA A 43 23.57 -1.24 1.80
C ALA A 43 23.47 0.22 2.28
N CYS A 44 24.21 0.60 3.32
CA CYS A 44 24.25 1.98 3.81
C CYS A 44 24.81 2.95 2.77
N LEU A 45 25.90 2.58 2.09
CA LEU A 45 26.48 3.40 1.02
C LEU A 45 25.50 3.61 -0.13
N LEU A 46 24.77 2.57 -0.53
CA LEU A 46 23.73 2.69 -1.56
C LEU A 46 22.59 3.60 -1.10
N VAL A 47 22.08 3.44 0.12
CA VAL A 47 21.02 4.31 0.65
C VAL A 47 21.49 5.76 0.75
N LEU A 48 22.71 5.99 1.24
CA LEU A 48 23.26 7.35 1.35
C LEU A 48 23.50 7.99 -0.02
N GLY A 49 24.05 7.25 -0.99
CA GLY A 49 24.36 7.78 -2.31
C GLY A 49 23.14 7.96 -3.21
N VAL A 50 22.18 7.02 -3.19
CA VAL A 50 21.04 7.00 -4.12
C VAL A 50 19.81 7.70 -3.56
N VAL A 51 19.64 7.75 -2.24
CA VAL A 51 18.44 8.34 -1.60
C VAL A 51 18.80 9.59 -0.83
N ALA A 52 19.75 9.51 0.13
CA ALA A 52 20.02 10.62 1.03
C ALA A 52 20.72 11.80 0.33
N TYR A 53 21.68 11.54 -0.56
CA TYR A 53 22.39 12.57 -1.31
C TYR A 53 21.46 13.40 -2.20
N PRO A 54 20.66 12.82 -3.14
CA PRO A 54 19.78 13.63 -3.98
C PRO A 54 18.72 14.35 -3.15
N LEU A 55 18.18 13.72 -2.08
CA LEU A 55 17.27 14.39 -1.17
C LEU A 55 17.92 15.61 -0.50
N GLY A 56 19.13 15.46 0.03
CA GLY A 56 19.89 16.55 0.63
C GLY A 56 20.23 17.66 -0.37
N TYR A 57 20.57 17.29 -1.60
CA TYR A 57 20.81 18.23 -2.69
C TYR A 57 19.53 19.00 -3.07
N THR A 58 18.38 18.34 -3.18
CA THR A 58 17.09 18.99 -3.44
C THR A 58 16.69 19.91 -2.30
N ILE A 59 16.90 19.50 -1.04
CA ILE A 59 16.70 20.37 0.14
C ILE A 59 17.62 21.58 0.07
N TRP A 60 18.86 21.43 -0.39
CA TRP A 60 19.74 22.58 -0.54
C TRP A 60 19.28 23.51 -1.68
N LEU A 61 18.91 22.95 -2.83
CA LEU A 61 18.40 23.66 -4.01
C LEU A 61 17.14 24.48 -3.69
N SER A 62 16.30 24.02 -2.77
CA SER A 62 15.11 24.77 -2.36
C SER A 62 15.41 26.09 -1.64
N PHE A 63 16.64 26.30 -1.15
CA PHE A 63 17.10 27.57 -0.59
C PHE A 63 17.94 28.40 -1.57
N THR A 64 18.05 28.00 -2.84
CA THR A 64 18.80 28.72 -3.86
C THR A 64 17.90 29.28 -4.95
N ASN A 65 18.41 30.21 -5.75
CA ASN A 65 17.72 30.72 -6.95
C ASN A 65 18.10 29.93 -8.22
N ALA A 66 18.33 28.62 -8.10
CA ALA A 66 18.71 27.78 -9.22
C ALA A 66 17.69 27.81 -10.36
N GLN A 67 18.20 27.85 -11.60
CA GLN A 67 17.43 27.88 -12.83
C GLN A 67 18.06 26.93 -13.87
N ASP A 68 17.23 26.44 -14.78
CA ASP A 68 17.57 25.71 -16.01
C ASP A 68 18.48 24.49 -15.86
N PHE A 69 18.59 23.96 -14.64
CA PHE A 69 19.54 22.89 -14.29
C PHE A 69 21.02 23.25 -14.55
N ASP A 70 21.35 24.53 -14.71
CA ASP A 70 22.70 25.06 -14.98
C ASP A 70 23.62 25.09 -13.75
N GLY A 71 23.27 24.30 -12.74
CA GLY A 71 23.91 24.28 -11.44
C GLY A 71 23.04 24.91 -10.35
N PRO A 72 23.61 25.11 -9.17
CA PRO A 72 22.80 25.34 -7.99
C PRO A 72 22.38 26.79 -7.74
N GLY A 73 22.78 27.73 -8.59
CA GLY A 73 22.53 29.15 -8.36
C GLY A 73 23.18 29.69 -7.09
N ALA A 74 22.76 30.89 -6.69
CA ALA A 74 23.16 31.54 -5.45
C ALA A 74 22.19 31.20 -4.31
N PHE A 75 22.70 31.18 -3.08
CA PHE A 75 21.87 31.00 -1.89
C PHE A 75 20.93 32.19 -1.72
N ALA A 76 19.63 31.92 -1.75
CA ALA A 76 18.56 32.92 -1.68
C ALA A 76 17.75 32.82 -0.37
N GLY A 77 18.15 31.94 0.56
CA GLY A 77 17.49 31.75 1.85
C GLY A 77 16.07 31.24 1.70
N LEU A 78 15.10 31.89 2.35
CA LEU A 78 13.68 31.48 2.35
C LEU A 78 12.84 32.15 1.25
N SER A 79 13.47 32.78 0.25
CA SER A 79 12.76 33.51 -0.81
C SER A 79 11.76 32.63 -1.55
N ASN A 80 12.14 31.41 -1.93
CA ASN A 80 11.27 30.45 -2.61
C ASN A 80 10.04 30.11 -1.77
N TYR A 81 10.24 29.80 -0.48
CA TYR A 81 9.12 29.49 0.42
C TYR A 81 8.17 30.68 0.62
N ARG A 82 8.69 31.91 0.70
CA ARG A 82 7.86 33.10 0.76
C ARG A 82 7.03 33.27 -0.51
N ALA A 83 7.65 33.07 -1.68
CA ALA A 83 6.95 33.13 -2.96
C ALA A 83 5.82 32.11 -3.04
N LEU A 84 6.08 30.86 -2.63
CA LEU A 84 5.08 29.78 -2.60
C LEU A 84 3.89 30.10 -1.69
N LEU A 85 4.12 30.62 -0.49
CA LEU A 85 3.05 30.92 0.46
C LEU A 85 2.14 32.06 -0.02
N THR A 86 2.64 32.94 -0.89
CA THR A 86 1.86 34.02 -1.50
C THR A 86 1.23 33.66 -2.84
N ASP A 87 1.55 32.49 -3.40
CA ASP A 87 1.09 32.06 -4.72
C ASP A 87 -0.29 31.35 -4.62
N PRO A 88 -1.35 31.90 -5.23
CA PRO A 88 -2.66 31.25 -5.27
C PRO A 88 -2.64 29.86 -5.93
N SER A 89 -1.79 29.66 -6.96
CA SER A 89 -1.68 28.40 -7.69
C SER A 89 -1.14 27.29 -6.77
N PHE A 90 -0.18 27.62 -5.91
CA PHE A 90 0.32 26.70 -4.89
C PHE A 90 -0.80 26.24 -3.95
N TRP A 91 -1.62 27.14 -3.42
CA TRP A 91 -2.72 26.77 -2.52
C TRP A 91 -3.84 25.98 -3.22
N GLN A 92 -4.08 26.25 -4.51
CA GLN A 92 -4.95 25.42 -5.33
C GLN A 92 -4.39 23.99 -5.45
N ALA A 93 -3.10 23.85 -5.72
CA ALA A 93 -2.43 22.55 -5.80
C ALA A 93 -2.46 21.79 -4.46
N VAL A 94 -2.24 22.48 -3.33
CA VAL A 94 -2.38 21.90 -1.98
C VAL A 94 -3.80 21.38 -1.77
N ARG A 95 -4.82 22.21 -2.02
CA ARG A 95 -6.22 21.83 -1.82
C ARG A 95 -6.58 20.60 -2.66
N ASN A 96 -6.22 20.62 -3.94
CA ASN A 96 -6.50 19.53 -4.86
C ASN A 96 -5.79 18.23 -4.44
N THR A 97 -4.54 18.32 -4.01
CA THR A 97 -3.75 17.16 -3.54
C THR A 97 -4.37 16.56 -2.28
N VAL A 98 -4.73 17.38 -1.29
CA VAL A 98 -5.35 16.90 -0.05
C VAL A 98 -6.73 16.30 -0.33
N LEU A 99 -7.55 16.94 -1.16
CA LEU A 99 -8.89 16.48 -1.49
C LEU A 99 -8.84 15.16 -2.27
N LEU A 100 -8.03 15.08 -3.33
CA LEU A 100 -7.85 13.85 -4.11
C LEU A 100 -7.31 12.73 -3.21
N SER A 101 -6.20 12.96 -2.51
CA SER A 101 -5.57 11.93 -1.68
C SER A 101 -6.51 11.41 -0.60
N SER A 102 -7.25 12.29 0.09
CA SER A 102 -8.13 11.87 1.19
C SER A 102 -9.29 11.00 0.70
N ILE A 103 -9.92 11.38 -0.42
CA ILE A 103 -11.03 10.62 -1.01
C ILE A 103 -10.51 9.29 -1.56
N THR A 104 -9.40 9.32 -2.31
CA THR A 104 -8.75 8.14 -2.88
C THR A 104 -8.40 7.12 -1.79
N ILE A 105 -7.66 7.51 -0.75
CA ILE A 105 -7.23 6.60 0.32
C ILE A 105 -8.43 6.01 1.06
N ALA A 106 -9.48 6.79 1.31
CA ALA A 106 -10.69 6.30 1.96
C ALA A 106 -11.40 5.23 1.11
N LEU A 107 -11.52 5.45 -0.20
CA LEU A 107 -12.12 4.50 -1.13
C LEU A 107 -11.25 3.25 -1.33
N GLU A 108 -9.93 3.41 -1.42
CA GLU A 108 -8.97 2.32 -1.52
C GLU A 108 -9.04 1.39 -0.31
N LEU A 109 -9.05 1.95 0.91
CA LEU A 109 -9.20 1.18 2.15
C LEU A 109 -10.56 0.48 2.20
N LEU A 110 -11.63 1.18 1.84
CA LEU A 110 -12.98 0.62 1.82
C LEU A 110 -13.06 -0.58 0.86
N LEU A 111 -12.70 -0.39 -0.40
CA LEU A 111 -12.75 -1.45 -1.41
C LEU A 111 -11.75 -2.57 -1.11
N GLY A 112 -10.57 -2.24 -0.60
CA GLY A 112 -9.56 -3.23 -0.20
C GLY A 112 -10.08 -4.13 0.92
N VAL A 113 -10.66 -3.55 1.98
CA VAL A 113 -11.26 -4.31 3.08
C VAL A 113 -12.44 -5.15 2.62
N LEU A 114 -13.36 -4.59 1.82
CA LEU A 114 -14.50 -5.33 1.29
C LEU A 114 -14.04 -6.52 0.43
N THR A 115 -13.05 -6.32 -0.42
CA THR A 115 -12.47 -7.36 -1.26
C THR A 115 -11.74 -8.41 -0.41
N ALA A 116 -11.01 -8.01 0.63
CA ALA A 116 -10.37 -8.94 1.56
C ALA A 116 -11.39 -9.80 2.32
N LEU A 117 -12.50 -9.22 2.78
CA LEU A 117 -13.58 -9.93 3.46
C LEU A 117 -14.27 -10.94 2.53
N LEU A 118 -14.53 -10.55 1.28
CA LEU A 118 -15.03 -11.45 0.25
C LEU A 118 -14.07 -12.62 0.04
N LEU A 119 -12.78 -12.32 -0.15
CA LEU A 119 -11.74 -13.32 -0.34
C LEU A 119 -11.53 -14.18 0.91
N CYS A 120 -11.97 -13.77 2.10
CA CYS A 120 -11.93 -14.61 3.29
C CYS A 120 -12.93 -15.79 3.21
N TRP A 121 -14.00 -15.68 2.44
CA TRP A 121 -15.00 -16.73 2.31
C TRP A 121 -14.50 -17.93 1.50
N LYS A 122 -15.12 -19.09 1.71
CA LYS A 122 -14.84 -20.31 0.95
C LYS A 122 -15.85 -20.42 -0.19
N PHE A 123 -15.40 -20.21 -1.42
CA PHE A 123 -16.18 -20.41 -2.64
C PHE A 123 -15.30 -21.00 -3.75
N TRP A 124 -15.93 -21.63 -4.74
CA TRP A 124 -15.23 -22.23 -5.87
C TRP A 124 -14.65 -21.14 -6.78
N GLY A 125 -13.38 -21.27 -7.19
CA GLY A 125 -12.69 -20.24 -7.97
C GLY A 125 -12.02 -19.13 -7.16
N ARG A 126 -12.01 -19.19 -5.82
CA ARG A 126 -11.36 -18.19 -4.95
C ARG A 126 -9.92 -17.86 -5.35
N SER A 127 -9.10 -18.87 -5.67
CA SER A 127 -7.70 -18.64 -6.05
C SER A 127 -7.57 -17.85 -7.36
N LEU A 128 -8.49 -18.07 -8.31
CA LEU A 128 -8.53 -17.31 -9.55
C LEU A 128 -8.95 -15.85 -9.29
N VAL A 129 -9.97 -15.64 -8.46
CA VAL A 129 -10.40 -14.28 -8.07
C VAL A 129 -9.30 -13.55 -7.31
N PHE A 130 -8.58 -14.23 -6.42
CA PHE A 130 -7.40 -13.67 -5.74
C PHE A 130 -6.33 -13.23 -6.75
N LEU A 131 -6.00 -14.08 -7.72
CA LEU A 131 -5.02 -13.76 -8.76
C LEU A 131 -5.45 -12.53 -9.54
N VAL A 132 -6.70 -12.51 -10.01
CA VAL A 132 -7.31 -11.40 -10.74
C VAL A 132 -7.27 -10.09 -9.96
N VAL A 133 -7.66 -10.12 -8.68
CA VAL A 133 -7.65 -8.95 -7.80
C VAL A 133 -6.24 -8.41 -7.65
N PHE A 134 -5.20 -9.24 -7.68
CA PHE A 134 -3.83 -8.80 -7.48
C PHE A 134 -3.20 -8.20 -8.74
N VAL A 135 -3.71 -8.51 -9.94
CA VAL A 135 -3.10 -8.09 -11.23
C VAL A 135 -2.88 -6.58 -11.34
N PRO A 136 -3.82 -5.69 -10.97
CA PRO A 136 -3.64 -4.24 -11.16
C PRO A 136 -2.43 -3.68 -10.44
N TRP A 137 -2.07 -4.24 -9.28
CA TRP A 137 -0.91 -3.78 -8.53
C TRP A 137 0.42 -4.25 -9.13
N VAL A 138 0.44 -5.47 -9.70
CA VAL A 138 1.64 -6.08 -10.29
C VAL A 138 2.00 -5.41 -11.62
N PHE A 139 1.00 -4.94 -12.37
CA PHE A 139 1.24 -4.30 -13.64
C PHE A 139 1.92 -2.92 -13.46
N PRO A 140 2.89 -2.55 -14.31
CA PRO A 140 3.57 -1.26 -14.18
C PRO A 140 2.61 -0.07 -14.24
N ALA A 141 2.68 0.81 -13.25
CA ALA A 141 1.75 1.93 -13.06
C ALA A 141 1.69 2.86 -14.29
N ALA A 142 2.83 3.22 -14.88
CA ALA A 142 2.90 4.11 -16.02
C ALA A 142 2.18 3.56 -17.25
N PHE A 143 2.36 2.26 -17.57
CA PHE A 143 1.67 1.62 -18.68
C PHE A 143 0.17 1.50 -18.44
N SER A 144 -0.24 1.12 -17.22
CA SER A 144 -1.66 1.09 -16.85
C SER A 144 -2.32 2.47 -16.85
N SER A 145 -1.59 3.52 -16.47
CA SER A 145 -2.09 4.90 -16.46
C SER A 145 -2.25 5.43 -17.89
N PHE A 146 -1.29 5.18 -18.77
CA PHE A 146 -1.41 5.54 -20.18
C PHE A 146 -2.52 4.76 -20.90
N ALA A 147 -2.70 3.48 -20.55
CA ALA A 147 -3.85 2.69 -20.95
C ALA A 147 -5.17 3.34 -20.51
N TRP A 148 -5.24 3.79 -19.26
CA TRP A 148 -6.39 4.48 -18.68
C TRP A 148 -6.68 5.83 -19.34
N TYR A 149 -5.63 6.55 -19.75
CA TYR A 149 -5.74 7.77 -20.53
C TYR A 149 -6.48 7.52 -21.85
N ILE A 150 -6.03 6.53 -22.64
CA ILE A 150 -6.66 6.19 -23.93
C ILE A 150 -8.11 5.72 -23.73
N LEU A 151 -8.40 5.06 -22.61
CA LEU A 151 -9.74 4.61 -22.25
C LEU A 151 -10.75 5.75 -22.09
N PHE A 152 -10.37 6.75 -21.30
CA PHE A 152 -11.33 7.72 -20.76
C PHE A 152 -11.15 9.13 -21.29
N GLN A 153 -10.08 9.44 -22.05
CA GLN A 153 -9.86 10.80 -22.56
C GLN A 153 -10.24 10.94 -24.04
N PRO A 154 -11.24 11.79 -24.37
CA PRO A 154 -11.46 12.24 -25.75
C PRO A 154 -10.25 13.05 -26.24
N PRO A 155 -9.88 13.02 -27.54
CA PRO A 155 -10.66 12.55 -28.68
C PRO A 155 -10.36 11.10 -29.11
N PHE A 156 -9.73 10.27 -28.26
CA PHE A 156 -9.46 8.88 -28.65
C PHE A 156 -10.78 8.12 -28.80
N HIS A 157 -11.17 7.84 -30.04
CA HIS A 157 -12.36 7.08 -30.36
C HIS A 157 -12.16 5.60 -30.02
N THR A 158 -12.39 5.24 -28.77
CA THR A 158 -12.67 3.86 -28.35
C THR A 158 -14.17 3.52 -28.56
N PHE A 159 -14.52 2.23 -28.49
CA PHE A 159 -15.91 1.78 -28.70
C PHE A 159 -16.93 2.37 -27.72
N TYR A 160 -16.50 2.94 -26.59
CA TYR A 160 -17.37 3.63 -25.62
C TYR A 160 -17.17 5.15 -25.56
N THR A 161 -16.53 5.74 -26.57
CA THR A 161 -16.23 7.19 -26.58
C THR A 161 -17.51 8.01 -26.50
N HIS A 162 -18.59 7.52 -27.09
CA HIS A 162 -19.87 8.19 -27.02
C HIS A 162 -20.42 8.24 -25.58
N GLU A 163 -20.41 7.11 -24.86
CA GLU A 163 -20.85 7.04 -23.47
C GLU A 163 -19.89 7.79 -22.53
N ALA A 164 -18.58 7.71 -22.77
CA ALA A 164 -17.57 8.44 -22.01
C ALA A 164 -17.69 9.95 -22.20
N VAL A 165 -17.98 10.42 -23.42
CA VAL A 165 -18.26 11.84 -23.70
C VAL A 165 -19.54 12.29 -23.01
N GLN A 166 -20.62 11.50 -23.09
CA GLN A 166 -21.87 11.84 -22.38
C GLN A 166 -21.67 11.90 -20.86
N LEU A 167 -20.93 10.94 -20.29
CA LEU A 167 -20.63 10.91 -18.86
C LEU A 167 -19.71 12.07 -18.46
N LYS A 168 -18.72 12.41 -19.30
CA LYS A 168 -17.88 13.60 -19.14
C LYS A 168 -18.73 14.86 -19.10
N GLU A 169 -19.57 15.08 -20.11
CA GLU A 169 -20.45 16.26 -20.19
C GLU A 169 -21.39 16.34 -18.98
N ALA A 170 -21.97 15.22 -18.56
CA ALA A 170 -22.82 15.17 -17.38
C ALA A 170 -22.05 15.50 -16.09
N LEU A 171 -20.87 14.92 -15.89
CA LEU A 171 -20.04 15.17 -14.71
C LEU A 171 -19.52 16.61 -14.67
N GLU A 172 -19.02 17.13 -15.79
CA GLU A 172 -18.54 18.51 -15.88
C GLU A 172 -19.69 19.52 -15.75
N GLY A 173 -20.89 19.19 -16.24
CA GLY A 173 -22.09 19.99 -16.03
C GLY A 173 -22.54 20.06 -14.56
N TRP A 174 -22.31 19.01 -13.77
CA TRP A 174 -22.71 18.95 -12.36
C TRP A 174 -21.65 19.45 -11.39
N LEU A 175 -20.40 19.04 -11.57
CA LEU A 175 -19.29 19.27 -10.63
C LEU A 175 -18.33 20.37 -11.10
N GLY A 176 -18.52 20.86 -12.32
CA GLY A 176 -17.74 21.93 -12.90
C GLY A 176 -16.59 21.45 -13.79
N PRO A 177 -15.82 22.40 -14.36
CA PRO A 177 -14.77 22.11 -15.31
C PRO A 177 -13.71 21.19 -14.71
N SER A 178 -13.25 20.21 -15.49
CA SER A 178 -12.22 19.24 -15.11
C SER A 178 -12.62 18.17 -14.09
N ALA A 179 -13.90 18.11 -13.69
CA ALA A 179 -14.41 17.05 -12.82
C ALA A 179 -14.20 15.65 -13.43
N TRP A 180 -14.22 15.55 -14.76
CA TRP A 180 -13.91 14.32 -15.47
C TRP A 180 -12.49 13.83 -15.18
N TYR A 181 -11.46 14.66 -15.41
CA TYR A 181 -10.07 14.31 -15.14
C TYR A 181 -9.86 13.92 -13.67
N PHE A 182 -10.47 14.64 -12.73
CA PHE A 182 -10.42 14.28 -11.32
C PHE A 182 -11.00 12.89 -11.08
N ALA A 183 -12.15 12.57 -11.68
CA ALA A 183 -12.81 11.28 -11.53
C ALA A 183 -12.01 10.13 -12.17
N THR A 184 -11.36 10.33 -13.33
CA THR A 184 -10.54 9.28 -13.96
C THR A 184 -9.35 8.92 -13.08
N ILE A 185 -8.61 9.94 -12.62
CA ILE A 185 -7.41 9.77 -11.78
C ILE A 185 -7.80 9.12 -10.45
N LEU A 186 -8.88 9.59 -9.82
CA LEU A 186 -9.42 9.01 -8.59
C LEU A 186 -9.73 7.52 -8.78
N THR A 187 -10.49 7.19 -9.83
CA THR A 187 -10.94 5.81 -10.09
C THR A 187 -9.77 4.89 -10.41
N PHE A 188 -8.77 5.37 -11.16
CA PHE A 188 -7.57 4.60 -11.47
C PHE A 188 -6.76 4.27 -10.22
N ASN A 189 -6.49 5.27 -9.37
CA ASN A 189 -5.77 5.07 -8.11
C ASN A 189 -6.52 4.07 -7.23
N VAL A 190 -7.83 4.26 -7.07
CA VAL A 190 -8.70 3.36 -6.30
C VAL A 190 -8.65 1.94 -6.84
N TRP A 191 -8.75 1.75 -8.16
CA TRP A 191 -8.65 0.45 -8.80
C TRP A 191 -7.33 -0.24 -8.51
N ARG A 192 -6.20 0.47 -8.67
CA ARG A 192 -4.86 -0.11 -8.51
C ARG A 192 -4.47 -0.37 -7.06
N CYS A 193 -4.61 0.60 -6.17
CA CYS A 193 -4.16 0.50 -4.79
C CYS A 193 -5.08 -0.38 -3.94
N SER A 194 -6.39 -0.39 -4.20
CA SER A 194 -7.31 -1.28 -3.48
C SER A 194 -6.97 -2.76 -3.66
N SER A 195 -6.41 -3.15 -4.81
CA SER A 195 -5.88 -4.49 -5.07
C SER A 195 -4.79 -4.91 -4.08
N PHE A 196 -3.81 -4.03 -3.84
CA PHE A 196 -2.75 -4.27 -2.87
C PHE A 196 -3.30 -4.34 -1.45
N ILE A 197 -4.14 -3.38 -1.07
CA ILE A 197 -4.75 -3.32 0.25
C ILE A 197 -5.59 -4.57 0.51
N ALA A 198 -6.32 -5.08 -0.49
CA ALA A 198 -7.12 -6.30 -0.36
C ALA A 198 -6.28 -7.51 0.01
N VAL A 199 -5.16 -7.73 -0.70
CA VAL A 199 -4.25 -8.85 -0.42
C VAL A 199 -3.56 -8.67 0.93
N PHE A 200 -3.15 -7.45 1.24
CA PHE A 200 -2.47 -7.13 2.49
C PHE A 200 -3.38 -7.31 3.72
N VAL A 201 -4.62 -6.81 3.65
CA VAL A 201 -5.65 -7.00 4.69
C VAL A 201 -6.08 -8.46 4.80
N LEU A 202 -6.16 -9.18 3.68
CA LEU A 202 -6.46 -10.62 3.68
C LEU A 202 -5.40 -11.43 4.43
N ALA A 203 -4.11 -11.08 4.29
CA ALA A 203 -3.04 -11.69 5.08
C ALA A 203 -3.25 -11.45 6.58
N GLY A 204 -3.64 -10.23 6.97
CA GLY A 204 -3.98 -9.91 8.36
C GLY A 204 -5.20 -10.68 8.88
N LEU A 205 -6.25 -10.80 8.06
CA LEU A 205 -7.44 -11.59 8.39
C LEU A 205 -7.11 -13.07 8.62
N ASN A 206 -6.26 -13.65 7.79
CA ASN A 206 -5.82 -15.05 7.93
C ASN A 206 -4.97 -15.29 9.19
N GLY A 207 -4.35 -14.24 9.74
CA GLY A 207 -3.58 -14.29 10.98
C GLY A 207 -4.44 -14.33 12.25
N ILE A 208 -5.76 -14.06 12.17
CA ILE A 208 -6.64 -14.06 13.33
C ILE A 208 -6.92 -15.51 13.78
N PRO A 209 -6.67 -15.88 15.05
CA PRO A 209 -6.95 -17.22 15.55
C PRO A 209 -8.44 -17.59 15.36
N ARG A 210 -8.70 -18.78 14.79
CA ARG A 210 -10.07 -19.24 14.53
C ARG A 210 -10.93 -19.31 15.79
N GLY A 211 -10.34 -19.76 16.90
CA GLY A 211 -11.04 -19.82 18.20
C GLY A 211 -11.59 -18.46 18.63
N LEU A 212 -10.83 -17.38 18.45
CA LEU A 212 -11.28 -16.02 18.78
C LEU A 212 -12.50 -15.61 17.92
N LEU A 213 -12.50 -15.96 16.63
CA LEU A 213 -13.64 -15.68 15.75
C LEU A 213 -14.87 -16.53 16.09
N GLU A 214 -14.67 -17.75 16.59
CA GLU A 214 -15.75 -18.63 17.06
C GLU A 214 -16.36 -18.11 18.37
N PHE A 215 -15.54 -17.70 19.35
CA PHE A 215 -16.01 -17.03 20.56
C PHE A 215 -16.77 -15.74 20.23
N ALA A 216 -16.21 -14.91 19.36
CA ALA A 216 -16.86 -13.68 18.91
C ALA A 216 -18.21 -13.93 18.23
N ARG A 217 -18.42 -15.07 17.56
CA ARG A 217 -19.73 -15.43 16.97
C ARG A 217 -20.77 -15.83 18.02
N LEU A 218 -20.34 -16.33 19.17
CA LEU A 218 -21.24 -16.70 20.26
C LEU A 218 -21.60 -15.48 21.12
N GLU A 219 -20.65 -14.58 21.34
CA GLU A 219 -20.79 -13.39 22.20
C GLU A 219 -21.31 -12.15 21.47
N ALA A 220 -20.99 -11.96 20.18
CA ALA A 220 -21.47 -10.79 19.44
C ALA A 220 -22.93 -11.00 19.01
N GLY A 221 -23.78 -10.01 19.29
CA GLY A 221 -25.18 -10.00 18.86
C GLY A 221 -25.38 -9.78 17.35
N SER A 222 -24.35 -9.33 16.61
CA SER A 222 -24.43 -9.16 15.15
C SER A 222 -23.07 -9.29 14.43
N PRO A 223 -23.06 -9.61 13.12
CA PRO A 223 -21.83 -9.61 12.31
C PRO A 223 -21.12 -8.26 12.29
N TRP A 224 -21.87 -7.15 12.41
CA TRP A 224 -21.31 -5.81 12.49
C TRP A 224 -20.57 -5.58 13.82
N GLN A 225 -21.12 -6.07 14.93
CA GLN A 225 -20.43 -6.03 16.23
C GLN A 225 -19.16 -6.89 16.19
N GLN A 226 -19.22 -8.10 15.63
CA GLN A 226 -18.03 -8.92 15.42
C GLN A 226 -16.98 -8.19 14.58
N PHE A 227 -17.39 -7.55 13.48
CA PHE A 227 -16.48 -6.79 12.63
C PHE A 227 -15.84 -5.62 13.38
N ARG A 228 -16.64 -4.77 14.02
CA ARG A 228 -16.19 -3.52 14.66
C ARG A 228 -15.38 -3.73 15.93
N TYR A 229 -15.69 -4.75 16.74
CA TYR A 229 -15.08 -4.97 18.05
C TYR A 229 -14.02 -6.06 18.08
N VAL A 230 -14.02 -6.99 17.11
CA VAL A 230 -13.02 -8.06 17.06
C VAL A 230 -12.14 -7.92 15.83
N ILE A 231 -12.71 -7.88 14.63
CA ILE A 231 -11.92 -7.88 13.39
C ILE A 231 -11.14 -6.58 13.22
N VAL A 232 -11.80 -5.42 13.25
CA VAL A 232 -11.15 -4.11 13.04
C VAL A 232 -10.00 -3.85 14.03
N PRO A 233 -10.13 -4.11 15.35
CA PRO A 233 -9.01 -3.95 16.27
C PRO A 233 -7.81 -4.86 15.97
N HIS A 234 -8.04 -6.10 15.52
CA HIS A 234 -6.96 -7.01 15.13
C HIS A 234 -6.32 -6.58 13.79
N LEU A 235 -7.12 -6.05 12.88
CA LEU A 235 -6.65 -5.54 11.60
C LEU A 235 -6.03 -4.14 11.68
N ARG A 236 -6.14 -3.42 12.80
CA ARG A 236 -5.69 -2.02 12.90
C ARG A 236 -4.26 -1.81 12.40
N ARG A 237 -3.34 -2.75 12.69
CA ARG A 237 -1.94 -2.65 12.28
C ARG A 237 -1.81 -2.76 10.76
N PHE A 238 -2.58 -3.66 10.16
CA PHE A 238 -2.65 -3.83 8.71
C PHE A 238 -3.35 -2.63 8.05
N LEU A 239 -4.42 -2.11 8.63
CA LEU A 239 -5.15 -0.94 8.10
C LEU A 239 -4.31 0.32 8.17
N VAL A 240 -3.58 0.56 9.27
CA VAL A 240 -2.67 1.70 9.39
C VAL A 240 -1.53 1.56 8.39
N LEU A 241 -0.87 0.40 8.28
CA LEU A 241 0.22 0.23 7.32
C LEU A 241 -0.27 0.36 5.87
N ALA A 242 -1.46 -0.15 5.55
CA ALA A 242 -2.11 0.05 4.27
C ALA A 242 -2.39 1.54 4.00
N ALA A 243 -2.99 2.24 4.96
CA ALA A 243 -3.29 3.67 4.83
C ALA A 243 -2.02 4.52 4.68
N LEU A 244 -0.95 4.17 5.39
CA LEU A 244 0.34 4.84 5.28
C LEU A 244 0.98 4.63 3.91
N THR A 245 0.92 3.40 3.41
CA THR A 245 1.43 3.06 2.08
C THR A 245 0.64 3.79 1.00
N ALA A 246 -0.70 3.76 1.09
CA ALA A 246 -1.60 4.49 0.20
C ALA A 246 -1.30 5.99 0.22
N LEU A 247 -1.15 6.58 1.41
CA LEU A 247 -0.81 8.00 1.56
C LEU A 247 0.50 8.36 0.85
N VAL A 248 1.57 7.60 1.08
CA VAL A 248 2.87 7.89 0.43
C VAL A 248 2.78 7.75 -1.08
N VAL A 249 2.07 6.73 -1.58
CA VAL A 249 1.91 6.49 -3.02
C VAL A 249 1.10 7.60 -3.67
N THR A 250 -0.11 7.88 -3.19
CA THR A 250 -1.02 8.85 -3.83
C THR A 250 -0.53 10.29 -3.69
N PHE A 251 0.08 10.66 -2.56
CA PHE A 251 0.49 12.04 -2.31
C PHE A 251 1.73 12.46 -3.12
N MET A 252 2.59 11.50 -3.45
CA MET A 252 3.81 11.74 -4.24
C MET A 252 3.60 11.53 -5.75
N ASP A 253 2.40 11.13 -6.18
CA ASP A 253 2.18 10.71 -7.55
C ASP A 253 1.99 11.89 -8.50
N TYR A 254 3.03 12.19 -9.26
CA TYR A 254 2.94 13.11 -10.40
C TYR A 254 2.74 12.35 -11.71
N SER A 255 3.30 11.13 -11.83
CA SER A 255 3.42 10.44 -13.11
C SER A 255 2.07 9.99 -13.64
N ILE A 256 1.23 9.44 -12.74
CA ILE A 256 -0.10 8.98 -13.11
C ILE A 256 -0.97 10.17 -13.54
N VAL A 257 -0.92 11.27 -12.79
CA VAL A 257 -1.66 12.50 -13.11
C VAL A 257 -1.21 13.05 -14.46
N TYR A 258 0.09 13.19 -14.67
CA TYR A 258 0.64 13.74 -15.92
C TYR A 258 0.28 12.89 -17.14
N LEU A 259 0.38 11.57 -17.03
CA LEU A 259 0.05 10.64 -18.12
C LEU A 259 -1.46 10.62 -18.41
N GLU A 260 -2.32 10.62 -17.39
CA GLU A 260 -3.78 10.58 -17.55
C GLU A 260 -4.40 11.90 -18.02
N THR A 261 -3.66 13.00 -17.97
CA THR A 261 -4.13 14.24 -18.55
C THR A 261 -3.44 14.58 -19.87
N GLY A 262 -2.56 13.71 -20.38
CA GLY A 262 -1.77 13.99 -21.58
C GLY A 262 -0.86 15.21 -21.43
N GLY A 263 -0.40 15.47 -20.20
CA GLY A 263 0.37 16.66 -19.85
C GLY A 263 -0.46 17.94 -19.68
N LEU A 264 -1.78 17.89 -19.85
CA LEU A 264 -2.67 19.03 -19.63
C LEU A 264 -3.01 19.14 -18.14
N ILE A 265 -2.50 20.14 -17.45
CA ILE A 265 -2.68 20.25 -15.99
C ILE A 265 -3.92 21.08 -15.69
N PHE A 266 -5.10 20.45 -15.86
CA PHE A 266 -6.39 21.08 -15.59
C PHE A 266 -6.69 21.22 -14.08
N GLN A 267 -6.15 20.32 -13.26
CA GLN A 267 -6.22 20.35 -11.81
C GLN A 267 -4.82 20.13 -11.25
N PRO A 268 -4.04 21.20 -10.97
CA PRO A 268 -2.68 21.03 -10.48
C PRO A 268 -2.71 20.30 -9.13
N LEU A 269 -1.81 19.33 -9.00
CA LEU A 269 -1.41 18.71 -7.74
C LEU A 269 0.02 19.15 -7.40
N LEU A 270 0.43 19.00 -6.14
CA LEU A 270 1.76 19.42 -5.69
C LEU A 270 2.88 18.74 -6.48
N GLY A 271 2.70 17.46 -6.84
CA GLY A 271 3.65 16.72 -7.67
C GLY A 271 3.75 17.28 -9.10
N THR A 272 2.60 17.54 -9.75
CA THR A 272 2.61 18.12 -11.11
C THR A 272 3.09 19.57 -11.11
N GLU A 273 2.76 20.34 -10.09
CA GLU A 273 3.20 21.73 -9.95
C GLU A 273 4.73 21.82 -9.78
N ALA A 274 5.31 20.94 -8.97
CA ALA A 274 6.76 20.81 -8.84
C ALA A 274 7.41 20.45 -10.17
N TYR A 275 6.79 19.54 -10.94
CA TYR A 275 7.27 19.16 -12.27
C TYR A 275 7.23 20.33 -13.25
N VAL A 276 6.10 21.04 -13.40
CA VAL A 276 5.98 22.20 -14.30
C VAL A 276 6.99 23.26 -13.91
N THR A 277 7.02 23.64 -12.63
CA THR A 277 7.88 24.71 -12.14
C THR A 277 9.36 24.38 -12.35
N SER A 278 9.77 23.11 -12.14
CA SER A 278 11.17 22.72 -12.28
C SER A 278 11.58 22.49 -13.74
N ILE A 279 10.78 21.71 -14.47
CA ILE A 279 11.16 21.11 -15.76
C ILE A 279 10.68 21.97 -16.93
N ILE A 280 9.45 22.49 -16.86
CA ILE A 280 8.86 23.27 -17.95
C ILE A 280 9.28 24.74 -17.84
N ASP A 281 9.15 25.32 -16.65
CA ASP A 281 9.47 26.74 -16.42
C ASP A 281 10.96 26.98 -16.15
N GLY A 282 11.76 25.92 -15.98
CA GLY A 282 13.18 26.01 -15.65
C GLY A 282 13.48 26.54 -14.24
N ARG A 283 12.48 26.83 -13.39
CA ARG A 283 12.67 27.37 -12.04
C ARG A 283 12.99 26.27 -11.02
N THR A 284 14.13 25.60 -11.21
CA THR A 284 14.53 24.41 -10.44
C THR A 284 14.60 24.63 -8.92
N GLY A 285 15.08 25.78 -8.44
CA GLY A 285 15.10 26.09 -7.00
C GLY A 285 13.70 26.23 -6.39
N LEU A 286 12.78 26.86 -7.13
CA LEU A 286 11.39 27.00 -6.69
C LEU A 286 10.66 25.65 -6.71
N GLY A 287 10.83 24.87 -7.78
CA GLY A 287 10.21 23.55 -7.87
C GLY A 287 10.77 22.56 -6.84
N ALA A 288 12.05 22.64 -6.51
CA ALA A 288 12.63 21.93 -5.36
C ALA A 288 11.94 22.33 -4.04
N ALA A 289 11.63 23.61 -3.84
CA ALA A 289 10.88 24.06 -2.67
C ALA A 289 9.45 23.48 -2.61
N ILE A 290 8.76 23.33 -3.76
CA ILE A 290 7.45 22.67 -3.84
C ILE A 290 7.54 21.19 -3.47
N SER A 291 8.61 20.49 -3.85
CA SER A 291 8.83 19.10 -3.45
C SER A 291 9.17 18.99 -1.95
N VAL A 292 10.07 19.84 -1.45
CA VAL A 292 10.56 19.78 -0.06
C VAL A 292 9.48 20.17 0.95
N ILE A 293 8.61 21.13 0.63
CA ILE A 293 7.55 21.56 1.54
C ILE A 293 6.55 20.44 1.85
N GLN A 294 6.44 19.41 0.99
CA GLN A 294 5.55 18.26 1.22
C GLN A 294 6.06 17.35 2.35
N LEU A 295 7.37 17.29 2.58
CA LEU A 295 7.99 16.42 3.59
C LEU A 295 7.44 16.65 5.01
N PRO A 296 7.38 17.88 5.57
CA PRO A 296 6.83 18.09 6.90
C PRO A 296 5.34 17.71 6.99
N PHE A 297 4.54 17.93 5.93
CA PHE A 297 3.14 17.52 5.91
C PHE A 297 3.00 16.00 5.97
N ILE A 298 3.74 15.28 5.12
CA ILE A 298 3.74 13.81 5.12
C ILE A 298 4.26 13.30 6.46
N ALA A 299 5.38 13.83 6.97
CA ALA A 299 5.93 13.44 8.27
C ALA A 299 4.93 13.63 9.41
N LEU A 300 4.15 14.72 9.41
CA LEU A 300 3.09 14.96 10.39
C LEU A 300 1.97 13.91 10.27
N LEU A 301 1.52 13.61 9.05
CA LEU A 301 0.50 12.59 8.81
C LEU A 301 0.98 11.19 9.22
N LEU A 302 2.23 10.85 8.88
CA LEU A 302 2.88 9.61 9.29
C LEU A 302 2.96 9.53 10.82
N PHE A 303 3.42 10.60 11.48
CA PHE A 303 3.52 10.67 12.94
C PHE A 303 2.16 10.42 13.61
N TRP A 304 1.10 11.06 13.13
CA TRP A 304 -0.26 10.83 13.67
C TRP A 304 -0.74 9.42 13.45
N ALA A 305 -0.53 8.85 12.26
CA ALA A 305 -0.87 7.47 11.97
C ALA A 305 -0.08 6.47 12.84
N PHE A 306 1.22 6.71 13.07
CA PHE A 306 2.04 5.93 14.00
C PHE A 306 1.57 6.06 15.45
N ARG A 307 1.13 7.25 15.90
CA ARG A 307 0.55 7.41 17.24
C ARG A 307 -0.77 6.66 17.42
N ILE A 308 -1.54 6.47 16.35
CA ILE A 308 -2.72 5.58 16.37
C ILE A 308 -2.28 4.12 16.44
N PHE A 309 -1.17 3.74 15.79
CA PHE A 309 -0.57 2.41 15.82
C PHE A 309 -0.03 2.01 17.20
N GLU A 310 0.72 2.89 17.87
CA GLU A 310 1.37 2.62 19.17
C GLU A 310 0.40 2.52 20.36
N ARG A 311 -0.88 2.82 20.17
CA ARG A 311 -1.92 2.60 21.19
C ARG A 311 -2.24 1.12 21.35
N GLU A 312 -1.24 0.37 21.76
CA GLU A 312 -1.43 -0.91 22.39
C GLU A 312 -1.74 -0.68 23.87
N PRO A 313 -2.87 -1.21 24.38
CA PRO A 313 -2.75 -1.83 25.68
C PRO A 313 -1.65 -2.87 25.46
N SER A 314 -0.46 -2.60 26.01
CA SER A 314 0.47 -3.68 26.25
C SER A 314 -0.40 -4.77 26.85
N ALA A 315 -0.50 -5.92 26.19
CA ALA A 315 -0.77 -7.11 26.95
C ALA A 315 0.44 -7.19 27.88
N HIS A 316 0.34 -6.52 29.04
CA HIS A 316 0.87 -7.07 30.25
C HIS A 316 0.22 -8.44 30.26
N VAL A 317 0.94 -9.41 29.70
CA VAL A 317 0.85 -10.78 30.11
C VAL A 317 0.93 -10.65 31.62
N VAL A 318 -0.22 -10.69 32.28
CA VAL A 318 -0.30 -10.86 33.72
C VAL A 318 0.16 -12.30 33.92
N GLU A 319 1.48 -12.47 33.81
CA GLU A 319 2.24 -13.62 34.30
C GLU A 319 2.29 -13.60 35.84
N ARG A 320 1.52 -12.73 36.48
CA ARG A 320 1.25 -12.81 37.91
C ARG A 320 0.11 -13.81 38.15
N GLY A 321 0.49 -15.07 38.25
CA GLY A 321 -0.20 -16.00 39.15
C GLY A 321 -1.47 -16.65 38.63
N VAL A 322 -1.63 -16.85 37.32
CA VAL A 322 -2.55 -17.88 36.85
C VAL A 322 -1.90 -19.23 37.14
N GLN A 323 -2.12 -19.76 38.35
CA GLN A 323 -1.95 -21.18 38.55
C GLN A 323 -2.80 -21.88 37.49
N PRO A 324 -2.25 -22.88 36.76
CA PRO A 324 -3.08 -23.67 35.86
C PRO A 324 -4.24 -24.17 36.71
N ILE A 325 -5.46 -23.75 36.37
CA ILE A 325 -6.66 -24.26 37.02
C ILE A 325 -6.56 -25.77 36.87
N ARG A 326 -6.23 -26.48 37.96
CA ARG A 326 -6.32 -27.94 37.99
C ARG A 326 -7.78 -28.23 37.72
N ILE A 327 -8.08 -28.68 36.51
CA ILE A 327 -9.44 -29.02 36.07
C ILE A 327 -10.08 -30.02 37.05
N GLU A 328 -9.27 -30.79 37.78
CA GLU A 328 -9.66 -31.71 38.84
C GLU A 328 -10.37 -31.03 40.04
N ALA A 329 -10.00 -29.80 40.42
CA ALA A 329 -10.60 -29.09 41.55
C ALA A 329 -11.90 -28.34 41.19
N ALA A 330 -12.10 -28.03 39.90
CA ALA A 330 -13.28 -27.34 39.40
C ALA A 330 -14.36 -28.31 38.87
N ALA A 331 -14.03 -29.57 38.65
CA ALA A 331 -14.97 -30.61 38.19
C ALA A 331 -16.22 -30.78 39.08
N PRO A 332 -16.15 -30.70 40.42
CA PRO A 332 -17.34 -30.81 41.27
C PRO A 332 -18.27 -29.60 41.14
N LEU A 333 -17.71 -28.38 41.01
CA LEU A 333 -18.47 -27.12 40.92
C LEU A 333 -19.13 -26.94 39.54
N LEU A 334 -18.46 -27.38 38.48
CA LEU A 334 -19.04 -27.43 37.13
C LEU A 334 -20.22 -28.39 37.05
N ASN A 335 -20.18 -29.51 37.79
CA ASN A 335 -21.27 -30.48 37.79
C ASN A 335 -22.45 -30.10 38.70
N SER A 336 -22.24 -29.29 39.75
CA SER A 336 -23.32 -28.85 40.64
C SER A 336 -24.13 -27.66 40.11
N GLU A 337 -23.54 -26.77 39.32
CA GLU A 337 -24.23 -25.59 38.75
C GLU A 337 -24.63 -25.73 37.28
N ALA A 338 -24.09 -26.72 36.54
CA ALA A 338 -24.47 -26.97 35.15
C ALA A 338 -25.92 -27.48 34.95
N GLY A 339 -26.64 -27.80 36.03
CA GLY A 339 -28.04 -28.23 35.98
C GLY A 339 -29.05 -27.11 35.71
N HIS A 340 -28.70 -25.84 35.95
CA HIS A 340 -29.69 -24.74 35.93
C HIS A 340 -29.32 -23.50 35.12
N LEU A 341 -28.11 -23.41 34.56
CA LEU A 341 -27.80 -22.37 33.58
C LEU A 341 -28.33 -22.81 32.21
N ALA A 342 -29.60 -22.49 31.95
CA ALA A 342 -30.15 -22.50 30.61
C ALA A 342 -29.25 -21.64 29.72
N ARG A 343 -28.36 -22.28 28.96
CA ARG A 343 -27.50 -21.59 27.99
C ARG A 343 -28.45 -20.82 27.06
N PRO A 344 -28.44 -19.49 27.02
CA PRO A 344 -29.29 -18.76 26.10
C PRO A 344 -28.95 -19.26 24.70
N HIS A 345 -29.93 -19.85 24.02
CA HIS A 345 -29.74 -20.29 22.65
C HIS A 345 -29.40 -19.05 21.83
N PRO A 346 -28.23 -19.00 21.16
CA PRO A 346 -27.93 -17.86 20.30
C PRO A 346 -29.03 -17.79 19.23
N PRO A 347 -29.52 -16.59 18.88
CA PRO A 347 -30.52 -16.43 17.84
C PRO A 347 -29.99 -17.09 16.56
N ARG A 348 -30.63 -18.18 16.14
CA ARG A 348 -30.28 -18.90 14.92
C ARG A 348 -30.73 -18.08 13.71
N PHE A 349 -29.93 -17.10 13.30
CA PHE A 349 -30.04 -16.55 11.95
C PHE A 349 -29.65 -17.64 10.95
N ARG A 350 -30.66 -18.41 10.50
CA ARG A 350 -30.52 -19.36 9.39
C ARG A 350 -30.40 -18.59 8.08
N VAL A 351 -29.22 -18.02 7.81
CA VAL A 351 -28.89 -17.59 6.45
C VAL A 351 -28.61 -18.86 5.65
N ASN A 352 -29.37 -19.09 4.58
CA ASN A 352 -29.24 -20.28 3.76
C ASN A 352 -27.81 -20.35 3.18
N ARG A 353 -27.04 -21.38 3.55
CA ARG A 353 -25.63 -21.53 3.14
C ARG A 353 -25.48 -21.54 1.61
N ARG A 354 -26.48 -22.03 0.88
CA ARG A 354 -26.52 -21.98 -0.59
C ARG A 354 -26.71 -20.55 -1.11
N PHE A 355 -27.59 -19.77 -0.51
CA PHE A 355 -27.78 -18.36 -0.85
C PHE A 355 -26.49 -17.57 -0.64
N LEU A 356 -25.81 -17.76 0.50
CA LEU A 356 -24.54 -17.08 0.79
C LEU A 356 -23.42 -17.44 -0.21
N VAL A 357 -23.36 -18.70 -0.66
CA VAL A 357 -22.37 -19.13 -1.67
C VAL A 357 -22.69 -18.55 -3.05
N ILE A 358 -23.96 -18.51 -3.45
CA ILE A 358 -24.38 -17.92 -4.74
C ILE A 358 -24.14 -16.41 -4.74
N THR A 359 -24.59 -15.70 -3.70
CA THR A 359 -24.37 -14.26 -3.58
C THR A 359 -22.88 -13.93 -3.49
N GLY A 360 -22.10 -14.71 -2.74
CA GLY A 360 -20.64 -14.56 -2.68
C GLY A 360 -19.97 -14.81 -4.03
N GLY A 361 -20.43 -15.79 -4.79
CA GLY A 361 -19.95 -16.06 -6.15
C GLY A 361 -20.25 -14.93 -7.13
N VAL A 362 -21.46 -14.36 -7.09
CA VAL A 362 -21.84 -13.21 -7.93
C VAL A 362 -21.01 -11.98 -7.57
N VAL A 363 -20.86 -11.67 -6.28
CA VAL A 363 -20.02 -10.54 -5.84
C VAL A 363 -18.56 -10.78 -6.24
N ALA A 364 -18.06 -12.01 -6.17
CA ALA A 364 -16.71 -12.35 -6.61
C ALA A 364 -16.51 -12.18 -8.12
N LEU A 365 -17.52 -12.51 -8.93
CA LEU A 365 -17.51 -12.24 -10.37
C LEU A 365 -17.53 -10.74 -10.66
N LEU A 366 -18.31 -9.95 -9.94
CA LEU A 366 -18.33 -8.49 -10.09
C LEU A 366 -16.98 -7.85 -9.71
N VAL A 367 -16.38 -8.29 -8.61
CA VAL A 367 -15.04 -7.83 -8.20
C VAL A 367 -14.00 -8.24 -9.24
N ALA A 368 -14.04 -9.48 -9.73
CA ALA A 368 -13.13 -9.94 -10.77
C ALA A 368 -13.32 -9.13 -12.07
N ALA A 369 -14.56 -8.83 -12.46
CA ALA A 369 -14.87 -8.00 -13.61
C ALA A 369 -14.33 -6.57 -13.44
N PHE A 370 -14.51 -5.94 -12.27
CA PHE A 370 -13.94 -4.62 -11.96
C PHE A 370 -12.41 -4.60 -12.14
N HIS A 371 -11.71 -5.66 -11.75
CA HIS A 371 -10.24 -5.74 -11.88
C HIS A 371 -9.78 -6.07 -13.31
N LEU A 372 -10.49 -6.97 -14.01
CA LEU A 372 -10.11 -7.40 -15.36
C LEU A 372 -10.52 -6.43 -16.45
N LEU A 373 -11.65 -5.74 -16.31
CA LEU A 373 -12.26 -4.97 -17.40
C LEU A 373 -11.29 -3.92 -17.98
N PRO A 374 -10.55 -3.13 -17.17
CA PRO A 374 -9.58 -2.19 -17.72
C PRO A 374 -8.44 -2.87 -18.48
N ILE A 375 -7.92 -3.99 -17.96
CA ILE A 375 -6.80 -4.74 -18.54
C ILE A 375 -7.21 -5.42 -19.85
N TYR A 376 -8.31 -6.17 -19.79
CA TYR A 376 -8.92 -6.82 -20.95
C TYR A 376 -9.13 -5.80 -22.07
N TRP A 377 -9.66 -4.63 -21.71
CA TRP A 377 -9.88 -3.58 -22.68
C TRP A 377 -8.58 -3.07 -23.29
N THR A 378 -7.56 -2.81 -22.45
CA THR A 378 -6.29 -2.31 -22.98
C THR A 378 -5.71 -3.26 -24.00
N VAL A 379 -5.76 -4.57 -23.69
CA VAL A 379 -5.26 -5.63 -24.58
C VAL A 379 -6.07 -5.67 -25.88
N ILE A 380 -7.40 -5.57 -25.82
CA ILE A 380 -8.23 -5.58 -27.02
C ILE A 380 -7.97 -4.36 -27.89
N GLN A 381 -7.93 -3.17 -27.29
CA GLN A 381 -7.63 -1.95 -28.06
C GLN A 381 -6.22 -2.02 -28.64
N ALA A 382 -5.25 -2.56 -27.93
CA ALA A 382 -3.91 -2.76 -28.45
C ALA A 382 -3.85 -3.77 -29.61
N ILE A 383 -4.82 -4.67 -29.80
CA ILE A 383 -4.77 -5.68 -30.89
C ILE A 383 -5.62 -5.26 -32.10
N ARG A 384 -6.60 -4.36 -31.93
CA ARG A 384 -7.51 -3.99 -33.04
C ARG A 384 -6.75 -3.35 -34.22
N PRO A 385 -7.06 -3.71 -35.48
CA PRO A 385 -6.46 -3.06 -36.63
C PRO A 385 -6.85 -1.59 -36.72
N VAL A 386 -5.92 -0.74 -37.16
CA VAL A 386 -6.11 0.70 -37.41
C VAL A 386 -7.32 1.00 -38.31
N ALA A 387 -7.67 0.08 -39.22
CA ALA A 387 -8.68 0.27 -40.25
C ALA A 387 -10.14 0.26 -39.77
N GLU A 388 -10.42 -0.18 -38.53
CA GLU A 388 -11.80 -0.24 -38.00
C GLU A 388 -12.27 1.08 -37.37
N ASN A 389 -11.35 2.02 -37.11
CA ASN A 389 -11.67 3.33 -36.57
C ASN A 389 -11.45 4.40 -37.63
N VAL A 390 -12.42 5.31 -37.78
CA VAL A 390 -12.35 6.44 -38.74
C VAL A 390 -11.11 7.31 -38.50
N ASP A 391 -10.62 7.37 -37.25
CA ASP A 391 -9.43 8.14 -36.83
C ASP A 391 -8.20 7.28 -36.52
N GLY A 392 -8.22 5.98 -36.85
CA GLY A 392 -7.13 5.04 -36.58
C GLY A 392 -7.11 4.45 -35.17
N ASN A 393 -6.18 3.52 -34.92
CA ASN A 393 -5.99 2.93 -33.60
C ASN A 393 -4.95 3.75 -32.80
N PRO A 394 -5.30 4.27 -31.61
CA PRO A 394 -4.40 5.09 -30.79
C PRO A 394 -3.10 4.40 -30.36
N PHE A 395 -3.07 3.06 -30.29
CA PHE A 395 -1.86 2.28 -29.97
C PHE A 395 -0.92 2.09 -31.17
N TRP A 396 -1.43 2.20 -32.40
CA TRP A 396 -0.69 1.94 -33.63
C TRP A 396 -0.58 3.13 -34.56
N ALA A 397 -1.16 4.28 -34.20
CA ALA A 397 -1.18 5.48 -35.03
C ALA A 397 0.24 6.01 -35.24
N ARG A 398 0.92 5.45 -36.26
CA ARG A 398 1.76 6.24 -37.14
C ARG A 398 0.80 7.13 -37.91
N HIS A 399 0.95 8.44 -37.78
CA HIS A 399 0.67 9.33 -38.89
C HIS A 399 1.85 9.20 -39.88
N PRO A 400 1.73 8.47 -41.00
CA PRO A 400 2.41 8.90 -42.20
C PRO A 400 1.55 10.01 -42.82
N SER A 401 2.19 11.16 -43.04
CA SER A 401 1.70 12.41 -43.66
C SER A 401 0.68 13.24 -42.88
#